data_AF-A0A6M7XTD7-F1
#
_entry.id   AF-A0A6M7XTD7-F1
#
_cell.length_a   1.000
_cell.length_b   1.000
_cell.length_c   1.000
_cell.angle_alpha   90.00
_cell.angle_beta   90.00
_cell.angle_gamma   90.00
#
_symmetry.space_group_name_H-M   'P 1'
#
loop_
_entity.id
_entity.type
_entity.pdbx_description
1 polymer ?
#
loop_
_entity_poly.entity_id
_entity_poly.type
_entity_poly.pdbx_seq_one_letter_code
_entity_poly.pdbx_strand_id
1 'polypeptide(L)'
;MSDISDVISTASLLLAVVTALMGFWYADVTKAISETEPTLPKERETVAKRIAPVFWAKALPLALGSVVIASVFLWRAWNIALEALRSFGTDAKYDDLKAAFLATEVLMILLAVVTCTLAWRLGRKRWRLR
;
A
#
# COMPACT_ATOMS: atom_id res chain seq x y z
N MET A 1 -2.00 -2.20 -30.03
CA MET A 1 -0.78 -1.55 -29.49
C MET A 1 -1.07 -0.59 -28.33
N SER A 2 -2.33 -0.41 -27.88
CA SER A 2 -2.72 0.54 -26.81
C SER A 2 -2.82 -0.07 -25.40
N ASP A 3 -3.02 -1.39 -25.27
CA ASP A 3 -3.44 -1.98 -23.98
C ASP A 3 -2.40 -1.91 -22.85
N ILE A 4 -1.11 -1.81 -23.16
CA ILE A 4 -0.07 -1.71 -22.12
C ILE A 4 0.13 -0.26 -21.65
N SER A 5 0.07 0.70 -22.58
CA SER A 5 0.19 2.13 -22.27
C SER A 5 -0.98 2.59 -21.38
N ASP A 6 -2.19 2.14 -21.69
CA ASP A 6 -3.38 2.46 -20.91
C ASP A 6 -3.31 1.86 -19.49
N VAL A 7 -2.76 0.64 -19.38
CA VAL A 7 -2.59 -0.02 -18.08
C VAL A 7 -1.48 0.62 -17.25
N ILE A 8 -0.36 1.04 -17.85
CA ILE A 8 0.67 1.81 -17.15
C ILE A 8 0.12 3.13 -16.64
N SER A 9 -0.66 3.82 -17.48
CA SER A 9 -1.28 5.11 -17.11
C SER A 9 -2.27 4.93 -15.96
N THR A 10 -3.08 3.87 -16.00
CA THR A 10 -4.02 3.52 -14.93
C THR A 10 -3.30 3.15 -13.62
N ALA A 11 -2.27 2.29 -13.69
CA ALA A 11 -1.47 1.91 -12.52
C ALA A 11 -0.78 3.12 -11.88
N SER A 12 -0.23 4.02 -12.71
CA SER A 12 0.43 5.24 -12.24
C SER A 12 -0.57 6.21 -11.59
N LEU A 13 -1.77 6.35 -12.15
CA LEU A 13 -2.85 7.15 -11.56
C LEU A 13 -3.26 6.59 -10.20
N LEU A 14 -3.47 5.28 -10.10
CA LEU A 14 -3.84 4.62 -8.85
C LEU A 14 -2.73 4.77 -7.79
N LEU A 15 -1.48 4.58 -8.18
CA LEU A 15 -0.31 4.81 -7.32
C LEU A 15 -0.31 6.26 -6.80
N ALA A 16 -0.54 7.24 -7.67
CA ALA A 16 -0.60 8.65 -7.28
C ALA A 16 -1.73 8.93 -6.29
N VAL A 17 -2.93 8.40 -6.53
CA VAL A 17 -4.09 8.57 -5.64
C VAL A 17 -3.80 7.96 -4.26
N VAL A 18 -3.30 6.73 -4.20
CA VAL A 18 -2.98 6.07 -2.92
C VAL A 18 -1.86 6.82 -2.20
N THR A 19 -0.85 7.31 -2.92
CA THR A 19 0.25 8.10 -2.33
C THR A 19 -0.25 9.42 -1.75
N ALA A 20 -1.17 10.10 -2.45
CA ALA A 20 -1.79 11.33 -1.94
C ALA A 20 -2.63 11.07 -0.69
N LEU A 21 -3.45 10.01 -0.69
CA LEU A 21 -4.23 9.59 0.48
C LEU A 21 -3.32 9.22 1.66
N MET A 22 -2.22 8.52 1.39
CA MET A 22 -1.22 8.20 2.39
C MET A 22 -0.62 9.47 2.97
N GLY A 23 -0.17 10.41 2.14
CA GLY A 23 0.38 11.69 2.59
C GLY A 23 -0.60 12.48 3.47
N PHE A 24 -1.89 12.47 3.10
CA PHE A 24 -2.94 13.15 3.85
C PHE A 24 -3.25 12.47 5.20
N TRP A 25 -3.26 11.13 5.26
CA TRP A 25 -3.60 10.40 6.48
C TRP A 25 -2.40 10.04 7.37
N TYR A 26 -1.17 10.15 6.87
CA TYR A 26 0.04 9.71 7.57
C TYR A 26 0.21 10.39 8.94
N ALA A 27 0.00 11.71 9.01
CA ALA A 27 0.13 12.45 10.26
C ALA A 27 -0.86 11.98 11.32
N ASP A 28 -2.12 11.71 10.94
CA ASP A 28 -3.15 11.23 11.86
C ASP A 28 -2.87 9.81 12.34
N VAL A 29 -2.44 8.93 11.43
CA VAL A 29 -2.11 7.54 11.76
C VAL A 29 -0.88 7.48 12.67
N THR A 30 0.18 8.23 12.36
CA THR A 30 1.38 8.26 13.18
C THR A 30 1.14 8.88 14.55
N LYS A 31 0.33 9.94 14.64
CA LYS A 31 -0.12 10.53 15.91
C LYS A 31 -0.91 9.53 16.77
N ALA A 32 -1.82 8.77 16.16
CA ALA A 32 -2.55 7.73 16.87
C ALA A 32 -1.64 6.58 17.34
N ILE A 33 -0.58 6.26 16.58
CA ILE A 33 0.44 5.27 16.97
C ILE A 33 1.33 5.81 18.11
N SER A 34 1.68 7.09 18.14
CA SER A 34 2.56 7.68 19.16
C SER A 34 1.87 8.11 20.44
N GLU A 35 0.53 8.16 20.48
CA GLU A 35 -0.23 8.54 21.68
C GLU A 35 0.15 7.68 22.90
N THR A 36 0.47 8.29 24.04
CA THR A 36 1.00 7.57 25.21
C THR A 36 -0.02 6.55 25.72
N GLU A 37 0.43 5.31 25.98
CA GLU A 37 -0.44 4.26 26.52
C GLU A 37 -0.80 4.57 27.99
N PRO A 38 -2.10 4.73 28.32
CA PRO A 38 -2.49 5.00 29.71
C PRO A 38 -2.29 3.77 30.60
N THR A 39 -1.83 3.99 31.82
CA THR A 39 -1.70 2.94 32.85
C THR A 39 -3.05 2.56 33.46
N LEU A 40 -4.01 3.48 33.50
CA LEU A 40 -5.34 3.27 34.09
C LEU A 40 -6.35 2.66 33.10
N PRO A 41 -7.12 1.64 33.52
CA PRO A 41 -8.04 0.93 32.62
C PRO A 41 -9.16 1.81 32.03
N LYS A 42 -9.66 2.82 32.76
CA LYS A 42 -10.68 3.76 32.24
C LYS A 42 -10.14 4.70 31.16
N GLU A 43 -8.86 5.05 31.24
CA GLU A 43 -8.21 5.91 30.25
C GLU A 43 -7.88 5.12 28.98
N ARG A 44 -7.53 3.83 29.11
CA ARG A 44 -7.33 2.92 27.96
C ARG A 44 -8.57 2.82 27.08
N GLU A 45 -9.76 2.69 27.68
CA GLU A 45 -11.01 2.62 26.91
C GLU A 45 -11.27 3.92 26.13
N THR A 46 -10.95 5.07 26.74
CA THR A 46 -11.12 6.39 26.12
C THR A 46 -10.17 6.58 24.93
N VAL A 47 -8.91 6.17 25.08
CA VAL A 47 -7.92 6.20 23.99
C VAL A 47 -8.29 5.20 22.88
N ALA A 48 -8.75 4.00 23.23
CA ALA A 48 -9.21 3.02 22.26
C ALA A 48 -10.39 3.53 21.40
N LYS A 49 -11.33 4.26 22.00
CA LYS A 49 -12.45 4.91 21.27
C LYS A 49 -11.99 6.02 20.33
N ARG A 50 -10.91 6.75 20.65
CA ARG A 50 -10.32 7.77 19.77
C ARG A 50 -9.51 7.18 18.62
N ILE A 51 -8.79 6.09 18.87
CA ILE A 51 -7.97 5.39 17.86
C ILE A 51 -8.85 4.58 16.88
N ALA A 52 -10.00 4.07 17.34
CA ALA A 52 -10.91 3.26 16.53
C ALA A 52 -11.32 3.88 15.18
N PRO A 53 -11.79 5.15 15.10
CA PRO A 53 -12.15 5.77 13.83
C PRO A 53 -10.93 5.99 12.92
N VAL A 54 -9.76 6.34 13.47
CA VAL A 54 -8.53 6.49 12.66
C VAL A 54 -8.13 5.17 12.01
N PHE A 55 -8.27 4.06 12.74
CA PHE A 55 -8.01 2.73 12.20
C PHE A 55 -9.02 2.35 11.09
N TRP A 56 -10.32 2.46 11.35
CA TRP A 56 -11.36 2.00 10.42
C TRP A 56 -11.59 2.91 9.22
N ALA A 57 -11.44 4.22 9.37
CA ALA A 57 -11.73 5.18 8.31
C ALA A 57 -10.50 5.56 7.47
N LYS A 58 -9.28 5.34 7.99
CA LYS A 58 -8.04 5.79 7.32
C LYS A 58 -7.07 4.64 7.07
N ALA A 59 -6.56 4.02 8.14
CA ALA A 59 -5.48 3.03 8.01
C ALA A 59 -5.92 1.75 7.28
N LEU A 60 -7.10 1.22 7.61
CA LEU A 60 -7.61 -0.02 7.04
C LEU A 60 -8.05 0.12 5.57
N PRO A 61 -8.81 1.15 5.16
CA PRO A 61 -9.13 1.38 3.74
C PRO A 61 -7.87 1.61 2.89
N LEU A 62 -6.89 2.34 3.42
CA LEU A 62 -5.63 2.59 2.72
C LEU A 62 -4.84 1.29 2.50
N ALA A 63 -4.70 0.47 3.54
CA ALA A 63 -4.03 -0.83 3.45
C ALA A 63 -4.76 -1.76 2.47
N LEU A 64 -6.07 -1.94 2.63
CA LEU A 64 -6.86 -2.79 1.74
C LEU A 64 -6.81 -2.30 0.28
N GLY A 65 -7.02 -1.00 0.05
CA GLY A 65 -6.98 -0.41 -1.29
C GLY A 65 -5.63 -0.65 -1.96
N SER A 66 -4.53 -0.35 -1.27
CA SER A 66 -3.18 -0.56 -1.81
C SER A 66 -2.86 -2.04 -2.11
N VAL A 67 -3.29 -2.97 -1.25
CA VAL A 67 -3.08 -4.41 -1.45
C VAL A 67 -3.92 -4.94 -2.60
N VAL A 68 -5.19 -4.51 -2.72
CA VAL A 68 -6.07 -4.92 -3.83
C VAL A 68 -5.49 -4.44 -5.15
N ILE A 69 -5.09 -3.17 -5.23
CA ILE A 69 -4.51 -2.59 -6.45
C ILE A 69 -3.23 -3.33 -6.84
N ALA A 70 -2.30 -3.52 -5.91
CA ALA A 70 -1.08 -4.29 -6.17
C ALA A 70 -1.43 -5.72 -6.63
N SER A 71 -2.36 -6.41 -5.96
CA SER A 71 -2.74 -7.78 -6.32
C SER A 71 -3.33 -7.90 -7.74
N VAL A 72 -4.09 -6.89 -8.19
CA VAL A 72 -4.66 -6.86 -9.56
C VAL A 72 -3.56 -6.78 -10.62
N PHE A 73 -2.53 -5.96 -10.40
CA PHE A 73 -1.44 -5.79 -11.36
C PHE A 73 -0.31 -6.82 -11.19
N LEU A 74 -0.22 -7.46 -10.03
CA LEU A 74 0.81 -8.44 -9.69
C LEU A 74 0.85 -9.62 -10.67
N TRP A 75 -0.31 -10.15 -11.05
CA TRP A 75 -0.36 -11.27 -12.02
C TRP A 75 0.27 -10.88 -13.36
N ARG A 76 -0.02 -9.66 -13.83
CA ARG A 76 0.52 -9.16 -15.09
C ARG A 76 2.02 -8.88 -14.99
N ALA A 77 2.45 -8.26 -13.89
CA ALA A 77 3.85 -8.00 -13.62
C ALA A 77 4.67 -9.29 -13.52
N TRP A 78 4.12 -10.33 -12.89
CA TRP A 78 4.74 -11.64 -12.80
C TRP A 78 4.99 -12.27 -14.18
N ASN A 79 4.00 -12.22 -15.07
CA ASN A 79 4.17 -12.72 -16.44
C ASN A 79 5.24 -11.95 -17.21
N ILE A 80 5.25 -10.61 -17.10
CA ILE A 80 6.26 -9.76 -17.74
C ILE A 80 7.67 -10.09 -17.19
N ALA A 81 7.80 -10.29 -15.88
CA ALA A 81 9.06 -10.65 -15.25
C ALA A 81 9.56 -12.04 -15.69
N LEU A 82 8.67 -13.02 -15.79
CA LEU A 82 9.00 -14.36 -16.30
C LEU A 82 9.40 -14.33 -17.78
N GLU A 83 8.72 -13.55 -18.62
CA GLU A 83 9.10 -13.33 -20.02
C GLU A 83 10.51 -12.75 -20.12
N ALA A 84 10.82 -11.73 -19.31
CA ALA A 84 12.13 -11.12 -19.27
C ALA A 84 13.22 -12.12 -18.85
N LEU A 85 12.95 -12.96 -17.84
CA LEU A 85 13.90 -13.96 -17.35
C LEU A 85 14.14 -15.09 -18.38
N ARG A 86 13.10 -15.53 -19.10
CA ARG A 86 13.22 -16.55 -20.16
C ARG A 86 13.94 -16.04 -21.41
N SER A 87 13.87 -14.74 -21.64
CA SER A 87 14.52 -14.08 -22.78
C SER A 87 15.95 -13.62 -22.44
N PHE A 88 16.42 -13.93 -21.22
CA PHE A 88 17.76 -13.62 -20.76
C PHE A 88 18.77 -14.54 -21.45
N GLY A 89 19.45 -14.04 -22.47
CA GLY A 89 20.43 -14.79 -23.27
C GLY A 89 20.05 -15.01 -24.74
N THR A 90 18.89 -14.54 -25.18
CA THR A 90 18.50 -14.44 -26.60
C THR A 90 18.49 -12.98 -27.05
N ASP A 91 18.49 -12.72 -28.37
CA ASP A 91 18.34 -11.37 -28.99
C ASP A 91 16.95 -10.76 -28.74
N ALA A 92 16.59 -10.64 -27.47
CA ALA A 92 15.33 -10.09 -27.02
C ALA A 92 15.40 -8.56 -27.11
N LYS A 93 14.52 -7.98 -27.93
CA LYS A 93 14.34 -6.53 -27.97
C LYS A 93 13.83 -6.04 -26.61
N TYR A 94 14.59 -5.14 -26.01
CA TYR A 94 14.20 -4.43 -24.80
C TYR A 94 12.93 -3.61 -25.08
N ASP A 95 11.98 -3.67 -24.14
CA ASP A 95 10.70 -2.95 -24.22
C ASP A 95 10.60 -1.99 -23.02
N ASP A 96 10.77 -0.70 -23.28
CA ASP A 96 10.76 0.36 -22.28
C ASP A 96 9.42 0.43 -21.51
N LEU A 97 8.30 0.10 -22.17
CA LEU A 97 6.97 0.17 -21.56
C LEU A 97 6.79 -0.94 -20.51
N LYS A 98 7.23 -2.16 -20.82
CA LYS A 98 7.22 -3.27 -19.87
C LYS A 98 8.09 -2.98 -18.65
N ALA A 99 9.27 -2.39 -18.84
CA ALA A 99 10.15 -1.99 -17.76
C ALA A 99 9.53 -0.90 -16.87
N ALA A 100 8.93 0.14 -17.47
CA ALA A 100 8.24 1.19 -16.73
C ALA A 100 7.05 0.64 -15.91
N PHE A 101 6.28 -0.30 -16.49
CA PHE A 101 5.20 -0.98 -15.76
C PHE A 101 5.71 -1.72 -14.52
N LEU A 102 6.78 -2.50 -14.66
CA LEU A 102 7.39 -3.22 -13.53
C LEU A 102 7.88 -2.24 -12.44
N ALA A 103 8.48 -1.11 -12.83
CA ALA A 103 8.91 -0.10 -11.87
C ALA A 103 7.73 0.49 -11.08
N THR A 104 6.63 0.86 -11.77
CA THR A 104 5.41 1.35 -11.12
C THR A 104 4.81 0.31 -10.18
N GLU A 105 4.80 -0.96 -10.58
CA GLU A 105 4.29 -2.05 -9.75
C GLU A 105 5.14 -2.25 -8.48
N VAL A 106 6.48 -2.19 -8.60
CA VAL A 106 7.37 -2.26 -7.43
C VAL A 106 7.07 -1.14 -6.44
N LEU A 107 6.85 0.10 -6.92
CA LEU A 107 6.46 1.22 -6.06
C LEU A 107 5.09 0.98 -5.41
N MET A 108 4.14 0.39 -6.13
CA MET A 108 2.82 0.07 -5.61
C MET A 108 2.87 -0.98 -4.51
N ILE A 109 3.68 -2.04 -4.70
CA ILE A 109 3.93 -3.08 -3.70
C ILE A 109 4.60 -2.48 -2.45
N LEU A 110 5.62 -1.64 -2.63
CA LEU A 110 6.29 -0.96 -1.52
C LEU A 110 5.29 -0.13 -0.71
N LEU A 111 4.43 0.64 -1.39
CA LEU A 111 3.40 1.42 -0.74
C LEU A 111 2.42 0.53 0.03
N ALA A 112 1.98 -0.58 -0.56
CA ALA A 112 1.09 -1.54 0.08
C ALA A 112 1.71 -2.18 1.33
N VAL A 113 3.02 -2.47 1.32
CA VAL A 113 3.73 -2.95 2.50
C VAL A 113 3.74 -1.90 3.59
N VAL A 114 4.05 -0.64 3.27
CA VAL A 114 4.10 0.44 4.27
C VAL A 114 2.72 0.69 4.88
N THR A 115 1.66 0.78 4.08
CA THR A 115 0.29 0.99 4.57
C THR A 115 -0.18 -0.19 5.44
N CYS A 116 0.14 -1.43 5.05
CA CYS A 116 -0.10 -2.62 5.88
C CYS A 116 0.66 -2.56 7.21
N THR A 117 1.94 -2.15 7.21
CA THR A 117 2.71 -2.07 8.47
C THR A 117 2.14 -1.01 9.42
N LEU A 118 1.67 0.13 8.90
CA LEU A 118 1.01 1.16 9.69
C LEU A 118 -0.32 0.67 10.25
N ALA A 119 -1.15 0.04 9.42
CA ALA A 119 -2.41 -0.56 9.84
C ALA A 119 -2.19 -1.64 10.91
N TRP A 120 -1.19 -2.52 10.72
CA TRP A 120 -0.83 -3.54 11.71
C TRP A 120 -0.40 -2.91 13.03
N ARG A 121 0.52 -1.93 13.00
CA ARG A 121 1.00 -1.26 14.23
C ARG A 121 -0.15 -0.61 15.00
N LEU A 122 -1.04 0.09 14.31
CA LEU A 122 -2.21 0.73 14.91
C LEU A 122 -3.20 -0.30 15.45
N GLY A 123 -3.44 -1.39 14.71
CA GLY A 123 -4.30 -2.50 15.13
C GLY A 123 -3.76 -3.22 16.36
N ARG A 124 -2.46 -3.50 16.43
CA ARG A 124 -1.80 -4.11 17.58
C ARG A 124 -1.91 -3.23 18.83
N LYS A 125 -1.74 -1.92 18.67
CA LYS A 125 -1.93 -0.95 19.76
C LYS A 125 -3.37 -0.94 20.26
N ARG A 126 -4.35 -0.93 19.35
CA ARG A 126 -5.77 -1.05 19.69
C ARG A 126 -6.08 -2.34 20.45
N TRP A 127 -5.50 -3.47 20.05
CA TRP A 127 -5.68 -4.76 20.75
C TRP A 127 -5.06 -4.78 22.13
N ARG A 128 -3.96 -4.06 22.37
CA ARG A 128 -3.36 -3.92 23.71
C ARG A 128 -4.15 -3.01 24.65
N LEU A 129 -4.94 -2.10 24.10
CA LEU A 129 -5.76 -1.14 24.85
C LEU A 129 -7.19 -1.64 25.15
N ARG A 130 -7.60 -2.77 24.56
CA ARG A 130 -8.81 -3.51 24.92
C ARG A 130 -8.52 -4.44 26.09
#